data_AF-A0A5E6NMT8-F1
#
_entry.id   AF-A0A5E6NMT8-F1
#
_cell.length_a   1.000
_cell.length_b   1.000
_cell.length_c   1.000
_cell.angle_alpha   90.00
_cell.angle_beta   90.00
_cell.angle_gamma   90.00
#
_symmetry.space_group_name_H-M   'P 1'
#
loop_
_entity.id
_entity.type
_entity.pdbx_description
1 polymer ?
#
loop_
_entity_poly.entity_id
_entity_poly.type
_entity_poly.pdbx_seq_one_letter_code
_entity_poly.pdbx_strand_id
1 'polypeptide(L)'
;MFTVNWVIVFLLEMIKTNRCFYQDSEQPLQFTKSQITLELSWKKIENYYKITTNLAQDVHIVASDPVVIIANNQATTLQGISHDTLEKILNAPAVFKSQIIPMYQLLKQDLTEVDIVIPEDFEQKEINAIATPKIKLSNQNKAVVMLNFIYDEAVLNYAPQEQISIILEGDIQYQIQRDLVFENQIKQQFEALGFVSNFSKQQLYFYYENKDRQQYLDFWHQFKQSLGALEQQGFVIEIDPSWTLNFANNAQVAVESETENSWFSLSFNLEFDGLKLPLAPLLSSFITEFDQNETREYVNLEVHADYFVRIKTEQIKPILQVILQLYDGQSQDIKVGAYEAHTLGNIDKNMFGVAQKRF
;
A
#
# COMPACT_ATOMS: atom_id res chain seq x y z
N MET A 1 -12.79 5.09 -18.13
CA MET A 1 -13.17 5.40 -19.52
C MET A 1 -14.02 6.67 -19.44
N PHE A 2 -13.45 7.83 -19.78
CA PHE A 2 -14.12 9.12 -19.63
C PHE A 2 -15.16 9.28 -20.74
N THR A 3 -16.42 9.04 -20.44
CA THR A 3 -17.54 9.49 -21.26
C THR A 3 -17.51 11.01 -21.20
N VAL A 4 -17.10 11.67 -22.28
CA VAL A 4 -17.27 13.12 -22.40
C VAL A 4 -18.77 13.39 -22.30
N ASN A 5 -19.20 14.04 -21.22
CA ASN A 5 -20.60 14.38 -21.06
C ASN A 5 -20.91 15.54 -22.01
N TRP A 6 -21.44 15.22 -23.19
CA TRP A 6 -21.75 16.21 -24.22
C TRP A 6 -22.73 17.28 -23.73
N VAL A 7 -23.59 16.97 -22.75
CA VAL A 7 -24.59 17.91 -22.21
C VAL A 7 -23.95 19.18 -21.67
N ILE A 8 -22.91 19.06 -20.83
CA ILE A 8 -22.23 20.23 -20.27
C ILE A 8 -21.47 21.00 -21.35
N VAL A 9 -20.83 20.30 -22.28
CA VAL A 9 -20.08 20.94 -23.38
C VAL A 9 -21.02 21.78 -24.24
N PHE A 10 -22.15 21.22 -24.67
CA PHE A 10 -23.14 21.96 -25.47
C PHE A 10 -23.73 23.14 -24.71
N LEU A 11 -24.07 22.96 -23.42
CA LEU A 11 -24.60 24.06 -22.60
C LEU A 11 -23.59 25.21 -22.49
N LEU A 12 -22.32 24.92 -22.18
CA LEU A 12 -21.29 25.95 -22.06
C LEU A 12 -21.01 26.64 -23.40
N GLU A 13 -21.01 25.93 -24.52
CA GLU A 13 -20.89 26.54 -25.85
C GLU A 13 -22.09 27.44 -26.18
N MET A 14 -23.32 27.00 -25.87
CA MET A 14 -24.52 27.85 -26.05
C MET A 14 -24.47 29.12 -25.20
N ILE A 15 -24.03 29.02 -23.93
CA ILE A 15 -23.86 30.18 -23.05
C ILE A 15 -22.85 31.17 -23.65
N LYS A 16 -21.71 30.69 -24.19
CA LYS A 16 -20.71 31.55 -24.83
C LYS A 16 -21.26 32.36 -26.01
N THR A 17 -22.30 31.88 -26.68
CA THR A 17 -22.91 32.62 -27.81
C THR A 17 -23.75 33.82 -27.37
N ASN A 18 -24.02 34.00 -26.06
CA ASN A 18 -24.98 34.97 -25.52
C ASN A 18 -26.40 34.84 -26.11
N ARG A 19 -26.78 33.64 -26.57
CA ARG A 19 -28.11 33.33 -27.12
C ARG A 19 -28.87 32.27 -26.32
N CYS A 20 -28.30 31.81 -25.21
CA CYS A 20 -28.96 30.88 -24.31
C CYS A 20 -29.76 31.70 -23.30
N PHE A 21 -31.08 31.53 -23.26
CA PHE A 21 -31.96 32.17 -22.29
C PHE A 21 -32.62 31.07 -21.45
N TYR A 22 -32.79 31.33 -20.16
CA TYR A 22 -33.42 30.40 -19.23
C TYR A 22 -34.80 30.92 -18.80
N GLN A 23 -35.83 30.11 -19.01
CA GLN A 23 -37.24 30.46 -18.75
C GLN A 23 -37.59 31.84 -19.35
N ASP A 24 -38.24 32.71 -18.56
CA ASP A 24 -38.72 34.03 -18.99
C ASP A 24 -37.68 35.16 -18.76
N SER A 25 -36.39 34.82 -18.58
CA SER A 25 -35.34 35.82 -18.37
C SER A 25 -35.10 36.64 -19.65
N GLU A 26 -35.14 37.97 -19.51
CA GLU A 26 -34.77 38.90 -20.58
C GLU A 26 -33.25 38.96 -20.82
N GLN A 27 -32.45 38.43 -19.88
CA GLN A 27 -31.00 38.41 -19.96
C GLN A 27 -30.50 37.01 -20.33
N PRO A 28 -29.49 36.89 -21.21
CA PRO A 28 -28.85 35.60 -21.50
C PRO A 28 -28.33 34.95 -20.22
N LEU A 29 -28.42 33.62 -20.15
CA LEU A 29 -27.88 32.80 -19.08
C LEU A 29 -26.37 33.02 -18.99
N GLN A 30 -25.87 33.32 -17.80
CA GLN A 30 -24.45 33.55 -17.56
C GLN A 30 -23.81 32.34 -16.87
N PHE A 31 -22.59 32.00 -17.26
CA PHE A 31 -21.82 30.95 -16.57
C PHE A 31 -20.86 31.60 -15.57
N THR A 32 -20.99 31.21 -14.30
CA THR A 32 -20.09 31.65 -13.24
C THR A 32 -18.97 30.63 -13.08
N LYS A 33 -17.73 31.12 -12.96
CA LYS A 33 -16.55 30.26 -12.73
C LYS A 33 -16.44 29.76 -11.29
N SER A 34 -17.21 30.34 -10.35
CA SER A 34 -17.31 29.83 -8.99
C SER A 34 -17.91 28.42 -9.02
N GLN A 35 -17.62 27.65 -7.98
CA GLN A 35 -18.21 26.33 -7.79
C GLN A 35 -19.07 26.35 -6.54
N ILE A 36 -20.16 25.60 -6.56
CA ILE A 36 -20.96 25.34 -5.38
C ILE A 36 -20.35 24.14 -4.68
N THR A 37 -19.93 24.31 -3.43
CA THR A 37 -19.61 23.20 -2.53
C THR A 37 -20.93 22.64 -2.00
N LEU A 38 -21.24 21.40 -2.37
CA LEU A 38 -22.43 20.73 -1.87
C LEU A 38 -22.26 20.46 -0.38
N GLU A 39 -23.29 20.81 0.39
CA GLU A 39 -23.43 20.41 1.78
C GLU A 39 -24.68 19.56 1.91
N LEU A 40 -24.55 18.41 2.58
CA LEU A 40 -25.63 17.53 2.96
C LEU A 40 -25.94 17.73 4.44
N SER A 41 -27.19 17.96 4.77
CA SER A 41 -27.67 18.14 6.14
C SER A 41 -28.87 17.25 6.40
N TRP A 42 -29.32 17.17 7.65
CA TRP A 42 -30.48 16.36 8.01
C TRP A 42 -31.57 17.24 8.61
N LYS A 43 -32.78 17.07 8.09
CA LYS A 43 -33.98 17.68 8.64
C LYS A 43 -34.79 16.66 9.40
N LYS A 44 -35.05 16.93 10.68
CA LYS A 44 -35.95 16.12 11.51
C LYS A 44 -37.41 16.35 11.09
N ILE A 45 -38.11 15.25 10.83
CA ILE A 45 -39.53 15.19 10.51
C ILE A 45 -40.15 14.18 11.46
N GLU A 46 -40.78 14.68 12.53
CA GLU A 46 -41.30 13.86 13.64
C GLU A 46 -40.21 12.94 14.25
N ASN A 47 -40.32 11.62 14.05
CA ASN A 47 -39.39 10.61 14.52
C ASN A 47 -38.34 10.18 13.47
N TYR A 48 -38.36 10.80 12.30
CA TYR A 48 -37.51 10.47 11.17
C TYR A 48 -36.58 11.63 10.81
N TYR A 49 -35.52 11.32 10.08
CA TYR A 49 -34.56 12.28 9.54
C TYR A 49 -34.51 12.12 8.03
N LYS A 50 -34.64 13.23 7.31
CA LYS A 50 -34.50 13.28 5.86
C LYS A 50 -33.26 14.07 5.49
N ILE A 51 -32.42 13.51 4.62
CA ILE A 51 -31.26 14.22 4.08
C ILE A 51 -31.73 15.37 3.17
N THR A 52 -31.07 16.51 3.29
CA THR A 52 -31.34 17.75 2.56
C THR A 52 -30.03 18.33 2.06
N THR A 53 -30.10 19.29 1.14
CA THR A 53 -28.92 19.97 0.59
C THR A 53 -28.98 21.47 0.88
N ASN A 54 -27.84 22.16 0.72
CA ASN A 54 -27.76 23.62 0.73
C ASN A 54 -28.26 24.30 -0.56
N LEU A 55 -28.81 23.53 -1.52
CA LEU A 55 -29.36 24.08 -2.75
C LEU A 55 -30.72 24.75 -2.50
N ALA A 56 -30.99 25.88 -3.16
CA ALA A 56 -32.29 26.54 -3.05
C ALA A 56 -33.41 25.68 -3.67
N GLN A 57 -34.65 25.85 -3.21
CA GLN A 57 -35.77 25.00 -3.61
C GLN A 57 -36.19 25.17 -5.08
N ASP A 58 -35.84 26.30 -5.68
CA ASP A 58 -36.23 26.72 -7.02
C ASP A 58 -35.10 26.56 -8.05
N VAL A 59 -33.98 25.94 -7.68
CA VAL A 59 -32.89 25.71 -8.62
C VAL A 59 -33.24 24.64 -9.64
N HIS A 60 -32.70 24.78 -10.84
CA HIS A 60 -32.77 23.75 -11.86
C HIS A 60 -31.45 22.97 -11.94
N ILE A 61 -31.56 21.66 -11.79
CA ILE A 61 -30.43 20.73 -11.87
C ILE A 61 -30.35 20.21 -13.30
N VAL A 62 -29.25 20.49 -13.97
CA VAL A 62 -28.95 19.95 -15.31
C VAL A 62 -28.36 18.56 -15.14
N ALA A 63 -28.88 17.59 -15.89
CA ALA A 63 -28.38 16.22 -15.93
C ALA A 63 -27.03 16.12 -16.66
N SER A 64 -25.97 16.58 -15.99
CA SER A 64 -24.59 16.59 -16.50
C SER A 64 -23.57 16.17 -15.45
N ASP A 65 -22.37 15.81 -15.89
CA ASP A 65 -21.22 15.52 -15.03
C ASP A 65 -20.00 16.32 -15.53
N PRO A 66 -19.49 17.29 -14.75
CA PRO A 66 -20.00 17.71 -13.43
C PRO A 66 -21.42 18.30 -13.52
N VAL A 67 -22.15 18.23 -12.41
CA VAL A 67 -23.53 18.74 -12.33
C VAL A 67 -23.53 20.26 -12.50
N VAL A 68 -24.47 20.79 -13.29
CA VAL A 68 -24.69 22.23 -13.42
C VAL A 68 -26.00 22.62 -12.74
N ILE A 69 -25.93 23.62 -11.88
CA ILE A 69 -27.09 24.23 -11.22
C ILE A 69 -27.38 25.56 -11.90
N ILE A 70 -28.65 25.77 -12.26
CA ILE A 70 -29.14 27.06 -12.76
C ILE A 70 -30.02 27.69 -11.69
N ALA A 71 -29.61 28.87 -11.21
CA ALA A 71 -30.33 29.67 -10.23
C ALA A 71 -30.17 31.14 -10.57
N ASN A 72 -31.23 31.95 -10.46
CA ASN A 72 -31.18 33.40 -10.71
C ASN A 72 -30.50 33.78 -12.05
N ASN A 73 -30.80 33.04 -13.12
CA ASN A 73 -30.19 33.21 -14.45
C ASN A 73 -28.64 33.08 -14.48
N GLN A 74 -28.08 32.31 -13.53
CA GLN A 74 -26.68 31.93 -13.49
C GLN A 74 -26.55 30.40 -13.49
N ALA A 75 -25.68 29.89 -14.37
CA ALA A 75 -25.25 28.51 -14.40
C ALA A 75 -23.93 28.37 -13.62
N THR A 76 -23.85 27.41 -12.72
CA THR A 76 -22.69 27.17 -11.86
C THR A 76 -22.47 25.67 -11.71
N THR A 77 -21.22 25.22 -11.67
CA THR A 77 -20.90 23.80 -11.47
C THR A 77 -20.93 23.43 -10.00
N LEU A 78 -21.45 22.24 -9.70
CA LEU A 78 -21.41 21.60 -8.39
C LEU A 78 -20.19 20.67 -8.33
N GLN A 79 -19.46 20.70 -7.21
CA GLN A 79 -18.30 19.84 -6.99
C GLN A 79 -18.62 18.59 -6.18
N GLY A 80 -17.77 17.57 -6.31
CA GLY A 80 -17.75 16.41 -5.41
C GLY A 80 -18.84 15.36 -5.61
N ILE A 81 -19.75 15.53 -6.56
CA ILE A 81 -20.87 14.59 -6.77
C ILE A 81 -21.25 14.45 -8.26
N SER A 82 -21.66 13.25 -8.65
CA SER A 82 -22.27 13.00 -9.97
C SER A 82 -23.76 13.29 -9.97
N HIS A 83 -24.36 13.47 -11.16
CA HIS A 83 -25.80 13.68 -11.27
C HIS A 83 -26.60 12.50 -10.71
N ASP A 84 -26.23 11.27 -11.07
CA ASP A 84 -26.91 10.04 -10.62
C ASP A 84 -26.89 9.91 -9.09
N THR A 85 -25.75 10.21 -8.45
CA THR A 85 -25.67 10.17 -6.98
C THR A 85 -26.48 11.29 -6.33
N LEU A 86 -26.44 12.51 -6.89
CA LEU A 86 -27.23 13.63 -6.39
C LEU A 86 -28.74 13.32 -6.46
N GLU A 87 -29.21 12.78 -7.60
CA GLU A 87 -30.61 12.41 -7.79
C GLU A 87 -31.05 11.35 -6.77
N LYS A 88 -30.21 10.35 -6.48
CA LYS A 88 -30.47 9.34 -5.45
C LYS A 88 -30.59 9.94 -4.05
N ILE A 89 -29.73 10.91 -3.71
CA ILE A 89 -29.75 11.59 -2.40
C ILE A 89 -31.01 12.44 -2.26
N LEU A 90 -31.37 13.22 -3.28
CA LEU A 90 -32.57 14.08 -3.25
C LEU A 90 -33.87 13.27 -3.11
N ASN A 91 -33.88 12.05 -3.66
CA ASN A 91 -35.00 11.12 -3.57
C ASN A 91 -34.89 10.11 -2.40
N ALA A 92 -33.89 10.24 -1.53
CA ALA A 92 -33.70 9.32 -0.42
C ALA A 92 -34.89 9.37 0.57
N PRO A 93 -35.35 8.19 1.06
CA PRO A 93 -36.42 8.13 2.04
C PRO A 93 -35.95 8.71 3.40
N ALA A 94 -36.91 9.12 4.22
CA ALA A 94 -36.61 9.47 5.60
C ALA A 94 -36.24 8.20 6.40
N VAL A 95 -35.29 8.32 7.31
CA VAL A 95 -34.71 7.20 8.08
C VAL A 95 -34.83 7.44 9.59
N PHE A 96 -34.73 6.37 10.38
CA PHE A 96 -34.66 6.50 11.83
C PHE A 96 -33.29 7.03 12.27
N LYS A 97 -33.22 7.66 13.46
CA LYS A 97 -31.96 8.19 14.03
C LYS A 97 -30.84 7.14 14.04
N SER A 98 -31.15 5.90 14.39
CA SER A 98 -30.19 4.78 14.43
C SER A 98 -29.56 4.43 13.07
N GLN A 99 -30.14 4.88 11.96
CA GLN A 99 -29.64 4.64 10.60
C GLN A 99 -28.73 5.76 10.09
N ILE A 100 -28.70 6.91 10.77
CA ILE A 100 -27.90 8.07 10.36
C ILE A 100 -26.41 7.74 10.36
N ILE A 101 -25.93 7.00 11.38
CA ILE A 101 -24.52 6.64 11.51
C ILE A 101 -24.04 5.75 10.35
N PRO A 102 -24.67 4.58 10.07
CA PRO A 102 -24.31 3.77 8.91
C PRO A 102 -24.36 4.54 7.59
N MET A 103 -25.35 5.43 7.43
CA MET A 103 -25.47 6.26 6.23
C MET A 103 -24.34 7.28 6.12
N TYR A 104 -24.01 7.99 7.20
CA TYR A 104 -22.92 8.97 7.23
C TYR A 104 -21.59 8.31 6.85
N GLN A 105 -21.28 7.16 7.44
CA GLN A 105 -20.05 6.41 7.15
C GLN A 105 -19.96 6.00 5.67
N LEU A 106 -21.07 5.50 5.11
CA LEU A 106 -21.14 5.12 3.69
C LEU A 106 -21.00 6.34 2.77
N LEU A 107 -21.68 7.44 3.07
CA LEU A 107 -21.61 8.67 2.28
C LEU A 107 -20.21 9.29 2.32
N LYS A 108 -19.54 9.36 3.48
CA LYS A 108 -18.17 9.89 3.58
C LYS A 108 -17.13 8.99 2.88
N GLN A 109 -17.40 7.70 2.73
CA GLN A 109 -16.52 6.82 1.96
C GLN A 109 -16.53 7.16 0.47
N ASP A 110 -17.71 7.45 -0.08
CA ASP A 110 -17.90 7.70 -1.52
C ASP A 110 -17.82 9.18 -1.90
N LEU A 111 -18.17 10.09 -0.98
CA LEU A 111 -18.28 11.54 -1.20
C LEU A 111 -17.26 12.30 -0.35
N THR A 112 -15.98 12.16 -0.69
CA THR A 112 -14.88 12.79 0.07
C THR A 112 -14.83 14.31 -0.05
N GLU A 113 -15.41 14.88 -1.11
CA GLU A 113 -15.41 16.32 -1.38
C GLU A 113 -16.71 17.02 -0.95
N VAL A 114 -17.67 16.28 -0.39
CA VAL A 114 -18.97 16.80 0.04
C VAL A 114 -18.98 16.92 1.56
N ASP A 115 -19.42 18.09 2.03
CA ASP A 115 -19.61 18.27 3.47
C ASP A 115 -20.90 17.60 3.90
N ILE A 116 -20.87 16.88 5.02
CA ILE A 116 -22.01 16.13 5.54
C ILE A 116 -22.16 16.50 7.00
N VAL A 117 -23.14 17.35 7.28
CA VAL A 117 -23.47 17.83 8.61
C VAL A 117 -24.25 16.74 9.33
N ILE A 118 -23.82 16.39 10.54
CA ILE A 118 -24.53 15.46 11.43
C ILE A 118 -25.59 16.26 12.22
N PRO A 119 -26.78 15.70 12.53
CA PRO A 119 -27.77 16.41 13.33
C PRO A 119 -27.25 16.86 14.70
N GLU A 120 -27.72 18.02 15.19
CA GLU A 120 -27.31 18.60 16.48
C GLU A 120 -27.70 17.76 17.71
N ASP A 121 -28.62 16.79 17.57
CA ASP A 121 -29.10 15.98 18.69
C ASP A 121 -28.22 14.77 19.02
N PHE A 122 -27.02 14.70 18.44
CA PHE A 122 -25.96 13.77 18.83
C PHE A 122 -25.10 14.40 19.94
N GLU A 123 -24.73 13.61 20.96
CA GLU A 123 -23.82 14.07 22.00
C GLU A 123 -22.43 14.30 21.37
N GLN A 124 -21.85 15.49 21.55
CA GLN A 124 -20.53 15.79 21.00
C GLN A 124 -19.44 15.59 22.05
N LYS A 125 -18.38 14.86 21.67
CA LYS A 125 -17.16 14.70 22.45
C LYS A 125 -15.96 15.09 21.60
N GLU A 126 -15.09 15.91 22.16
CA GLU A 126 -13.84 16.29 21.50
C GLU A 126 -12.70 15.39 21.97
N ILE A 127 -11.92 14.89 21.01
CA ILE A 127 -10.68 14.16 21.26
C ILE A 127 -9.52 15.06 20.83
N ASN A 128 -8.75 15.48 21.83
CA ASN A 128 -7.55 16.31 21.70
C ASN A 128 -6.34 15.50 22.16
N ALA A 129 -6.09 14.39 21.47
CA ALA A 129 -5.00 13.46 21.78
C ALA A 129 -3.82 13.64 20.81
N ILE A 130 -2.61 13.35 21.29
CA ILE A 130 -1.44 13.23 20.41
C ILE A 130 -1.54 11.89 19.68
N ALA A 131 -1.42 11.93 18.36
CA ALA A 131 -1.56 10.74 17.54
C ALA A 131 -0.43 9.73 17.81
N THR A 132 -0.78 8.45 17.94
CA THR A 132 0.18 7.35 17.96
C THR A 132 0.22 6.70 16.57
N PRO A 133 1.36 6.70 15.86
CA PRO A 133 1.44 6.10 14.53
C PRO A 133 1.31 4.57 14.64
N LYS A 134 0.40 4.02 13.84
CA LYS A 134 0.17 2.57 13.72
C LYS A 134 0.58 2.12 12.33
N ILE A 135 1.45 1.12 12.26
CA ILE A 135 1.81 0.48 11.00
C ILE A 135 1.33 -0.95 10.94
N LYS A 136 0.87 -1.36 9.75
CA LYS A 136 0.48 -2.73 9.46
C LYS A 136 1.23 -3.29 8.26
N LEU A 137 1.95 -4.40 8.46
CA LEU A 137 2.69 -5.09 7.41
C LEU A 137 1.79 -6.15 6.75
N SER A 138 1.76 -6.21 5.42
CA SER A 138 1.05 -7.25 4.66
C SER A 138 1.80 -7.63 3.38
N ASN A 139 1.60 -8.86 2.91
CA ASN A 139 2.16 -9.36 1.64
C ASN A 139 1.17 -10.24 0.87
N GLN A 140 0.00 -9.70 0.48
CA GLN A 140 -0.97 -10.47 -0.31
C GLN A 140 -0.56 -10.61 -1.80
N ASN A 141 -0.22 -9.49 -2.43
CA ASN A 141 0.26 -9.44 -3.83
C ASN A 141 1.67 -8.84 -3.92
N LYS A 142 1.97 -7.90 -3.03
CA LYS A 142 3.25 -7.20 -2.90
C LYS A 142 3.39 -6.81 -1.43
N ALA A 143 4.62 -6.81 -0.92
CA ALA A 143 4.89 -6.37 0.44
C ALA A 143 4.60 -4.87 0.57
N VAL A 144 3.79 -4.51 1.56
CA VAL A 144 3.37 -3.14 1.84
C VAL A 144 3.36 -2.86 3.33
N VAL A 145 3.53 -1.58 3.68
CA VAL A 145 3.27 -1.04 5.02
C VAL A 145 2.08 -0.08 4.92
N MET A 146 1.02 -0.35 5.65
CA MET A 146 -0.11 0.57 5.80
C MET A 146 0.14 1.47 7.01
N LEU A 147 -0.15 2.77 6.88
CA LEU A 147 -0.03 3.74 7.98
C LEU A 147 -1.40 4.27 8.39
N ASN A 148 -1.67 4.21 9.69
CA ASN A 148 -2.84 4.77 10.36
C ASN A 148 -2.38 5.56 11.60
N PHE A 149 -3.29 6.33 12.18
CA PHE A 149 -3.02 7.11 13.39
C PHE A 149 -4.07 6.82 14.44
N ILE A 150 -3.62 6.55 15.66
CA ILE A 150 -4.49 6.30 16.81
C ILE A 150 -4.61 7.59 17.61
N TYR A 151 -5.82 8.07 17.79
CA TYR A 151 -6.18 9.20 18.65
C TYR A 151 -7.04 8.66 19.80
N ASP A 152 -6.44 8.46 20.97
CA ASP A 152 -7.03 7.70 22.08
C ASP A 152 -7.54 6.31 21.64
N GLU A 153 -8.86 6.13 21.55
CA GLU A 153 -9.50 4.87 21.16
C GLU A 153 -9.79 4.79 19.65
N ALA A 154 -9.70 5.92 18.94
CA ALA A 154 -10.05 6.03 17.53
C ALA A 154 -8.85 5.73 16.61
N VAL A 155 -9.05 4.88 15.59
CA VAL A 155 -8.05 4.63 14.54
C VAL A 155 -8.48 5.33 13.27
N LEU A 156 -7.65 6.26 12.79
CA LEU A 156 -7.90 7.03 11.58
C LEU A 156 -6.95 6.63 10.44
N ASN A 157 -7.49 6.65 9.23
CA ASN A 157 -6.68 6.59 8.02
C ASN A 157 -5.92 7.90 7.83
N TYR A 158 -4.82 7.85 7.09
CA TYR A 158 -4.07 9.06 6.76
C TYR A 158 -4.96 10.06 5.98
N ALA A 159 -5.75 9.63 5.01
CA ALA A 159 -6.67 10.52 4.31
C ALA A 159 -8.12 10.36 4.83
N PRO A 160 -9.00 11.37 4.63
CA PRO A 160 -8.70 12.72 4.13
C PRO A 160 -7.81 13.50 5.10
N GLN A 161 -7.04 14.48 4.62
CA GLN A 161 -6.14 15.31 5.45
C GLN A 161 -6.89 16.56 5.95
N GLU A 162 -7.90 16.31 6.79
CA GLU A 162 -8.73 17.35 7.42
C GLU A 162 -8.31 17.54 8.87
N GLN A 163 -8.24 18.80 9.33
CA GLN A 163 -7.83 19.10 10.71
C GLN A 163 -8.80 18.53 11.75
N ILE A 164 -10.08 18.40 11.40
CA ILE A 164 -11.10 17.79 12.24
C ILE A 164 -11.61 16.56 11.50
N SER A 165 -11.56 15.40 12.16
CA SER A 165 -12.21 14.18 11.68
C SER A 165 -13.36 13.82 12.60
N ILE A 166 -14.46 13.36 12.01
CA ILE A 166 -15.65 13.01 12.76
C ILE A 166 -15.89 11.51 12.71
N ILE A 167 -15.89 10.87 13.88
CA ILE A 167 -16.32 9.48 14.06
C ILE A 167 -17.65 9.48 14.81
N LEU A 168 -18.55 8.57 14.41
CA LEU A 168 -19.83 8.38 15.07
C LEU A 168 -19.89 6.98 15.66
N GLU A 169 -20.15 6.89 16.96
CA GLU A 169 -20.42 5.62 17.64
C GLU A 169 -21.64 5.77 18.57
N GLY A 170 -22.68 4.95 18.34
CA GLY A 170 -23.91 5.00 19.15
C GLY A 170 -24.70 6.29 18.93
N ASP A 171 -24.82 7.13 19.95
CA ASP A 171 -25.41 8.48 19.84
C ASP A 171 -24.36 9.58 20.09
N ILE A 172 -23.08 9.22 20.04
CA ILE A 172 -21.95 10.12 20.31
C ILE A 172 -21.21 10.44 19.00
N GLN A 173 -20.98 11.72 18.77
CA GLN A 173 -20.12 12.29 17.75
C GLN A 173 -18.76 12.62 18.36
N TYR A 174 -17.72 11.89 17.98
CA TYR A 174 -16.34 12.20 18.33
C TYR A 174 -15.74 13.14 17.28
N GLN A 175 -15.38 14.34 17.70
CA GLN A 175 -14.61 15.29 16.90
C GLN A 175 -13.14 15.20 17.28
N ILE A 176 -12.33 14.67 16.37
CA ILE A 176 -10.92 14.39 16.59
C ILE A 176 -10.11 15.52 15.95
N GLN A 177 -9.36 16.25 16.77
CA GLN A 177 -8.42 17.27 16.31
C GLN A 177 -7.12 16.60 15.88
N ARG A 178 -6.81 16.65 14.58
CA ARG A 178 -5.66 15.98 13.98
C ARG A 178 -4.46 16.90 13.86
N ASP A 179 -3.29 16.38 14.23
CA ASP A 179 -2.01 17.05 13.97
C ASP A 179 -1.47 16.63 12.61
N LEU A 180 -1.96 17.28 11.57
CA LEU A 180 -1.56 17.00 10.19
C LEU A 180 -0.06 17.26 9.95
N VAL A 181 0.57 18.14 10.73
CA VAL A 181 2.01 18.40 10.59
C VAL A 181 2.79 17.18 11.07
N PHE A 182 2.45 16.65 12.25
CA PHE A 182 3.03 15.42 12.77
C PHE A 182 2.77 14.22 11.85
N GLU A 183 1.54 14.02 11.39
CA GLU A 183 1.20 12.91 10.49
C GLU A 183 2.03 12.94 9.20
N ASN A 184 2.23 14.14 8.63
CA ASN A 184 3.04 14.33 7.43
C ASN A 184 4.54 14.10 7.68
N GLN A 185 5.05 14.45 8.87
CA GLN A 185 6.43 14.14 9.26
C GLN A 185 6.65 12.63 9.33
N ILE A 186 5.70 11.87 9.91
CA ILE A 186 5.78 10.41 9.93
C ILE A 186 5.78 9.84 8.50
N LYS A 187 4.91 10.34 7.61
CA LYS A 187 4.95 9.94 6.20
C LYS A 187 6.32 10.21 5.56
N GLN A 188 6.89 11.39 5.77
CA GLN A 188 8.20 11.76 5.24
C GLN A 188 9.33 10.90 5.80
N GLN A 189 9.23 10.45 7.06
CA GLN A 189 10.17 9.51 7.66
C GLN A 189 10.24 8.19 6.87
N PHE A 190 9.09 7.64 6.48
CA PHE A 190 9.06 6.41 5.67
C PHE A 190 9.60 6.64 4.25
N GLU A 191 9.28 7.77 3.63
CA GLU A 191 9.83 8.12 2.31
C GLU A 191 11.35 8.29 2.35
N ALA A 192 11.89 8.87 3.42
CA ALA A 192 13.32 9.01 3.64
C ALA A 192 14.04 7.66 3.84
N LEU A 193 13.34 6.62 4.30
CA LEU A 193 13.87 5.25 4.35
C LEU A 193 14.00 4.62 2.96
N GLY A 194 13.35 5.18 1.93
CA GLY A 194 13.34 4.67 0.56
C GLY A 194 12.01 4.09 0.11
N PHE A 195 10.95 4.17 0.94
CA PHE A 195 9.62 3.77 0.51
C PHE A 195 9.04 4.74 -0.52
N VAL A 196 8.27 4.20 -1.45
CA VAL A 196 7.34 4.95 -2.30
C VAL A 196 5.96 4.91 -1.65
N SER A 197 5.33 6.07 -1.51
CA SER A 197 3.99 6.20 -0.96
C SER A 197 2.92 6.19 -2.05
N ASN A 198 1.76 5.59 -1.77
CA ASN A 198 0.60 5.59 -2.64
C ASN A 198 -0.69 5.61 -1.81
N PHE A 199 -1.77 6.12 -2.40
CA PHE A 199 -3.06 6.29 -1.77
C PHE A 199 -4.13 5.50 -2.51
N SER A 200 -4.91 4.73 -1.78
CA SER A 200 -6.10 4.06 -2.33
C SER A 200 -7.20 4.04 -1.29
N LYS A 201 -8.41 4.50 -1.66
CA LYS A 201 -9.58 4.55 -0.76
C LYS A 201 -9.24 5.10 0.63
N GLN A 202 -8.59 6.26 0.66
CA GLN A 202 -8.15 6.98 1.87
C GLN A 202 -7.00 6.32 2.67
N GLN A 203 -6.64 5.08 2.38
CA GLN A 203 -5.52 4.40 3.03
C GLN A 203 -4.19 4.78 2.37
N LEU A 204 -3.18 5.06 3.21
CA LEU A 204 -1.80 5.27 2.80
C LEU A 204 -1.04 3.95 2.84
N TYR A 205 -0.39 3.62 1.74
CA TYR A 205 0.45 2.45 1.57
C TYR A 205 1.87 2.89 1.23
N PHE A 206 2.84 2.22 1.83
CA PHE A 206 4.24 2.31 1.47
C PHE A 206 4.68 0.99 0.87
N TYR A 207 5.42 1.05 -0.22
CA TYR A 207 6.06 -0.11 -0.83
C TYR A 207 7.44 0.25 -1.32
N TYR A 208 8.28 -0.77 -1.51
CA TYR A 208 9.60 -0.61 -2.10
C TYR A 208 9.58 -1.12 -3.54
N GLU A 209 10.19 -0.35 -4.45
CA GLU A 209 10.37 -0.74 -5.85
C GLU A 209 11.85 -0.78 -6.19
N ASN A 210 12.32 -1.97 -6.54
CA ASN A 210 13.65 -2.15 -7.07
C ASN A 210 13.62 -3.29 -8.09
N LYS A 211 14.28 -3.09 -9.23
CA LYS A 211 14.38 -4.12 -10.28
C LYS A 211 15.37 -5.22 -9.89
N ASP A 212 16.35 -4.90 -9.06
CA ASP A 212 17.26 -5.86 -8.46
C ASP A 212 16.56 -6.55 -7.28
N ARG A 213 16.27 -7.84 -7.45
CA ARG A 213 15.56 -8.65 -6.46
C ARG A 213 16.35 -8.76 -5.15
N GLN A 214 17.68 -8.80 -5.18
CA GLN A 214 18.49 -8.86 -3.98
C GLN A 214 18.41 -7.57 -3.17
N GLN A 215 18.47 -6.41 -3.85
CA GLN A 215 18.27 -5.12 -3.18
C GLN A 215 16.85 -4.99 -2.61
N TYR A 216 15.84 -5.51 -3.30
CA TYR A 216 14.47 -5.58 -2.78
C TYR A 216 14.37 -6.40 -1.49
N LEU A 217 14.98 -7.59 -1.47
CA LEU A 217 14.97 -8.47 -0.31
C LEU A 217 15.79 -7.90 0.86
N ASP A 218 16.94 -7.32 0.58
CA ASP A 218 17.78 -6.67 1.60
C ASP A 218 17.08 -5.50 2.27
N PHE A 219 16.37 -4.67 1.49
CA PHE A 219 15.56 -3.58 2.02
C PHE A 219 14.52 -4.10 3.03
N TRP A 220 13.73 -5.10 2.64
CA TRP A 220 12.68 -5.65 3.52
C TRP A 220 13.24 -6.38 4.74
N HIS A 221 14.38 -7.07 4.58
CA HIS A 221 15.10 -7.64 5.71
C HIS A 221 15.52 -6.53 6.70
N GLN A 222 16.18 -5.47 6.22
CA GLN A 222 16.63 -4.36 7.07
C GLN A 222 15.46 -3.66 7.74
N PHE A 223 14.37 -3.41 7.01
CA PHE A 223 13.15 -2.82 7.57
C PHE A 223 12.52 -3.72 8.64
N LYS A 224 12.47 -5.04 8.43
CA LYS A 224 11.97 -5.98 9.45
C LYS A 224 12.82 -5.92 10.73
N GLN A 225 14.13 -5.73 10.62
CA GLN A 225 15.01 -5.55 11.78
C GLN A 225 14.80 -4.20 12.48
N SER A 226 14.35 -3.16 11.77
CA SER A 226 14.10 -1.84 12.38
C SER A 226 12.76 -1.74 13.13
N LEU A 227 11.86 -2.73 13.01
CA LEU A 227 10.56 -2.73 13.68
C LEU A 227 10.68 -2.55 15.19
N GLY A 228 11.63 -3.21 15.85
CA GLY A 228 11.84 -3.05 17.30
C GLY A 228 12.27 -1.64 17.70
N ALA A 229 13.02 -0.93 16.84
CA ALA A 229 13.37 0.47 17.06
C ALA A 229 12.17 1.40 16.85
N LEU A 230 11.27 1.08 15.91
CA LEU A 230 10.01 1.80 15.71
C LEU A 230 9.06 1.64 16.91
N GLU A 231 8.94 0.44 17.48
CA GLU A 231 8.16 0.24 18.72
C GLU A 231 8.69 1.09 19.88
N GLN A 232 10.02 1.18 20.03
CA GLN A 232 10.66 2.04 21.03
C GLN A 232 10.42 3.54 20.78
N GLN A 233 10.20 3.94 19.52
CA GLN A 233 9.79 5.30 19.14
C GLN A 233 8.30 5.55 19.36
N GLY A 234 7.54 4.56 19.85
CA GLY A 234 6.11 4.67 20.14
C GLY A 234 5.19 4.23 19.00
N PHE A 235 5.70 3.57 17.96
CA PHE A 235 4.85 2.99 16.93
C PHE A 235 4.10 1.76 17.45
N VAL A 236 2.83 1.65 17.09
CA VAL A 236 2.08 0.40 17.23
C VAL A 236 2.26 -0.42 15.95
N ILE A 237 2.80 -1.64 16.08
CA ILE A 237 3.09 -2.50 14.93
C ILE A 237 2.12 -3.68 14.89
N GLU A 238 1.48 -3.87 13.74
CA GLU A 238 0.64 -5.02 13.43
C GLU A 238 1.25 -5.80 12.26
N ILE A 239 1.38 -7.12 12.42
CA ILE A 239 1.82 -8.01 11.35
C ILE A 239 0.60 -8.81 10.90
N ASP A 240 0.13 -8.57 9.68
CA ASP A 240 -0.98 -9.31 9.12
C ASP A 240 -0.59 -10.78 8.90
N PRO A 241 -1.51 -11.76 9.06
CA PRO A 241 -1.23 -13.16 8.73
C PRO A 241 -0.79 -13.40 7.28
N SER A 242 -1.12 -12.49 6.35
CA SER A 242 -0.61 -12.52 4.97
C SER A 242 0.87 -12.12 4.85
N TRP A 243 1.53 -11.66 5.91
CA TRP A 243 2.95 -11.36 5.86
C TRP A 243 3.77 -12.66 5.84
N THR A 244 4.28 -13.00 4.66
CA THR A 244 5.02 -14.25 4.41
C THR A 244 6.53 -14.05 4.29
N LEU A 245 7.03 -12.81 4.09
CA LEU A 245 8.46 -12.54 3.91
C LEU A 245 9.26 -12.84 5.19
N ASN A 246 10.04 -13.90 5.11
CA ASN A 246 10.88 -14.40 6.20
C ASN A 246 12.34 -14.50 5.78
N PHE A 247 13.22 -14.16 6.73
CA PHE A 247 14.66 -14.09 6.51
C PHE A 247 15.35 -14.81 7.66
N ALA A 248 16.10 -15.86 7.33
CA ALA A 248 16.88 -16.65 8.26
C ALA A 248 18.37 -16.32 8.13
N ASN A 249 19.06 -16.12 9.25
CA ASN A 249 20.48 -15.75 9.30
C ASN A 249 21.39 -16.91 9.78
N ASN A 250 20.83 -18.10 10.02
CA ASN A 250 21.48 -19.24 10.67
C ASN A 250 21.90 -20.34 9.69
N ALA A 251 22.07 -20.03 8.41
CA ALA A 251 22.47 -21.03 7.44
C ALA A 251 23.97 -21.07 7.19
N GLN A 252 24.45 -22.26 6.84
CA GLN A 252 25.84 -22.52 6.52
C GLN A 252 25.92 -23.41 5.29
N VAL A 253 27.00 -23.26 4.52
CA VAL A 253 27.31 -24.21 3.45
C VAL A 253 28.06 -25.40 4.04
N ALA A 254 27.53 -26.59 3.83
CA ALA A 254 28.18 -27.86 4.10
C ALA A 254 28.68 -28.48 2.78
N VAL A 255 29.91 -29.00 2.82
CA VAL A 255 30.51 -29.72 1.69
C VAL A 255 30.67 -31.18 2.09
N GLU A 256 30.06 -32.06 1.30
CA GLU A 256 30.18 -33.51 1.47
C GLU A 256 30.94 -34.08 0.27
N SER A 257 31.96 -34.89 0.56
CA SER A 257 32.74 -35.59 -0.45
C SER A 257 32.54 -37.09 -0.29
N GLU A 258 32.14 -37.78 -1.36
CA GLU A 258 32.10 -39.23 -1.40
C GLU A 258 33.11 -39.75 -2.44
N THR A 259 33.74 -40.86 -2.11
CA THR A 259 34.67 -41.56 -3.00
C THR A 259 34.17 -42.97 -3.17
N GLU A 260 33.44 -43.21 -4.26
CA GLU A 260 32.91 -44.53 -4.60
C GLU A 260 33.33 -44.89 -6.02
N ASN A 261 33.80 -46.12 -6.23
CA ASN A 261 34.17 -46.67 -7.54
C ASN A 261 35.17 -45.83 -8.37
N SER A 262 36.16 -45.21 -7.73
CA SER A 262 37.17 -44.34 -8.38
C SER A 262 36.62 -43.04 -8.97
N TRP A 263 35.38 -42.66 -8.61
CA TRP A 263 34.77 -41.40 -8.98
C TRP A 263 34.69 -40.52 -7.74
N PHE A 264 34.98 -39.23 -7.91
CA PHE A 264 34.95 -38.22 -6.85
C PHE A 264 33.68 -37.40 -7.02
N SER A 265 32.79 -37.43 -6.02
CA SER A 265 31.58 -36.60 -5.99
C SER A 265 31.71 -35.54 -4.90
N LEU A 266 31.33 -34.31 -5.25
CA LEU A 266 31.17 -33.21 -4.31
C LEU A 266 29.71 -32.78 -4.30
N SER A 267 29.13 -32.77 -3.11
CA SER A 267 27.78 -32.30 -2.86
C SER A 267 27.85 -31.05 -1.99
N PHE A 268 27.37 -29.93 -2.54
CA PHE A 268 27.26 -28.67 -1.82
C PHE A 268 25.84 -28.52 -1.31
N ASN A 269 25.69 -28.48 0.02
CA ASN A 269 24.40 -28.39 0.68
C ASN A 269 24.32 -27.13 1.52
N LEU A 270 23.16 -26.48 1.51
CA LEU A 270 22.79 -25.46 2.47
C LEU A 270 22.19 -26.15 3.69
N GLU A 271 22.82 -25.96 4.85
CA GLU A 271 22.31 -26.40 6.14
C GLU A 271 21.60 -25.25 6.84
N PHE A 272 20.31 -25.43 7.13
CA PHE A 272 19.46 -24.44 7.80
C PHE A 272 18.38 -25.18 8.60
N ASP A 273 18.21 -24.84 9.89
CA ASP A 273 17.24 -25.49 10.81
C ASP A 273 17.30 -27.04 10.82
N GLY A 274 18.50 -27.60 10.65
CA GLY A 274 18.73 -29.05 10.59
C GLY A 274 18.31 -29.72 9.27
N LEU A 275 17.82 -28.94 8.30
CA LEU A 275 17.55 -29.38 6.94
C LEU A 275 18.80 -29.22 6.08
N LYS A 276 19.05 -30.19 5.21
CA LYS A 276 20.08 -30.16 4.16
C LYS A 276 19.41 -29.98 2.81
N LEU A 277 19.66 -28.86 2.14
CA LEU A 277 19.12 -28.56 0.82
C LEU A 277 20.25 -28.48 -0.20
N PRO A 278 20.16 -29.15 -1.37
CA PRO A 278 21.15 -29.01 -2.43
C PRO A 278 21.27 -27.55 -2.86
N LEU A 279 22.50 -27.01 -2.86
CA LEU A 279 22.72 -25.59 -3.13
C LEU A 279 22.56 -25.24 -4.62
N ALA A 280 22.96 -26.16 -5.52
CA ALA A 280 22.96 -25.88 -6.96
C ALA A 280 21.57 -25.50 -7.54
N PRO A 281 20.46 -26.21 -7.22
CA PRO A 281 19.12 -25.79 -7.64
C PRO A 281 18.72 -24.41 -7.11
N LEU A 282 19.11 -24.07 -5.88
CA LEU A 282 18.81 -22.76 -5.28
C LEU A 282 19.55 -21.63 -6.02
N LEU A 283 20.80 -21.89 -6.41
CA LEU A 283 21.61 -20.96 -7.18
C LEU A 283 21.16 -20.82 -8.65
N SER A 284 20.39 -21.75 -9.20
CA SER A 284 19.96 -21.69 -10.61
C SER A 284 19.17 -20.43 -10.96
N SER A 285 18.32 -19.96 -10.03
CA SER A 285 17.58 -18.69 -10.15
C SER A 285 18.47 -17.46 -9.96
N PHE A 286 19.67 -17.64 -9.39
CA PHE A 286 20.65 -16.59 -9.08
C PHE A 286 21.74 -16.44 -10.14
N ILE A 287 22.05 -17.48 -10.90
CA ILE A 287 23.15 -17.48 -11.90
C ILE A 287 22.92 -16.41 -12.98
N THR A 288 21.68 -16.09 -13.33
CA THR A 288 21.38 -15.02 -14.30
C THR A 288 21.56 -13.61 -13.74
N GLU A 289 21.55 -13.43 -12.42
CA GLU A 289 21.66 -12.13 -11.75
C GLU A 289 23.07 -11.85 -11.19
N PHE A 290 23.89 -12.90 -11.08
CA PHE A 290 25.18 -12.87 -10.41
C PHE A 290 26.32 -12.95 -11.44
N ASP A 291 27.10 -11.88 -11.57
CA ASP A 291 28.33 -11.87 -12.35
C ASP A 291 29.55 -12.15 -11.46
N GLN A 292 30.72 -12.36 -12.06
CA GLN A 292 31.97 -12.57 -11.32
C GLN A 292 32.38 -11.37 -10.45
N ASN A 293 31.70 -10.22 -10.61
CA ASN A 293 31.94 -8.97 -9.91
C ASN A 293 30.96 -8.72 -8.77
N GLU A 294 30.21 -9.73 -8.30
CA GLU A 294 29.36 -9.55 -7.13
C GLU A 294 30.17 -8.95 -5.95
N THR A 295 29.65 -7.84 -5.44
CA THR A 295 30.23 -7.06 -4.33
C THR A 295 29.36 -7.07 -3.08
N ARG A 296 28.12 -7.58 -3.14
CA ARG A 296 27.24 -7.70 -1.98
C ARG A 296 27.88 -8.61 -0.93
N GLU A 297 27.79 -8.21 0.35
CA GLU A 297 28.28 -9.02 1.47
C GLU A 297 27.41 -10.27 1.71
N TYR A 298 26.10 -10.15 1.48
CA TYR A 298 25.12 -11.22 1.65
C TYR A 298 24.27 -11.39 0.40
N VAL A 299 23.77 -12.60 0.20
CA VAL A 299 22.68 -12.91 -0.72
C VAL A 299 21.55 -13.65 0.00
N ASN A 300 20.34 -13.48 -0.50
CA ASN A 300 19.10 -14.02 0.07
C ASN A 300 18.58 -15.17 -0.80
N LEU A 301 18.90 -16.42 -0.47
CA LEU A 301 18.49 -17.60 -1.23
C LEU A 301 17.08 -18.04 -0.84
N GLU A 302 16.16 -18.13 -1.80
CA GLU A 302 14.80 -18.63 -1.55
C GLU A 302 14.82 -20.15 -1.39
N VAL A 303 14.50 -20.65 -0.19
CA VAL A 303 14.47 -22.10 0.11
C VAL A 303 13.06 -22.69 0.02
N HIS A 304 12.05 -21.85 0.22
CA HIS A 304 10.65 -22.09 -0.10
C HIS A 304 9.95 -20.75 -0.29
N ALA A 305 8.71 -20.76 -0.79
CA ALA A 305 7.96 -19.55 -1.10
C ALA A 305 8.05 -18.52 0.05
N ASP A 306 8.54 -17.31 -0.29
CA ASP A 306 8.73 -16.15 0.60
C ASP A 306 9.66 -16.36 1.81
N TYR A 307 10.44 -17.45 1.82
CA TYR A 307 11.40 -17.74 2.88
C TYR A 307 12.82 -17.77 2.34
N PHE A 308 13.59 -16.82 2.83
CA PHE A 308 14.92 -16.55 2.34
C PHE A 308 15.94 -16.86 3.42
N VAL A 309 16.97 -17.56 3.01
CA VAL A 309 18.16 -17.79 3.81
C VAL A 309 19.22 -16.78 3.39
N ARG A 310 19.69 -15.99 4.34
CA ARG A 310 20.70 -14.96 4.12
C ARG A 310 22.09 -15.55 4.38
N ILE A 311 22.90 -15.62 3.34
CA ILE A 311 24.23 -16.24 3.38
C ILE A 311 25.30 -15.26 2.93
N LYS A 312 26.48 -15.34 3.54
CA LYS A 312 27.62 -14.53 3.10
C LYS A 312 28.02 -14.96 1.70
N THR A 313 28.15 -14.00 0.80
CA THR A 313 28.54 -14.22 -0.58
C THR A 313 29.85 -15.00 -0.69
N GLU A 314 30.79 -14.75 0.23
CA GLU A 314 32.08 -15.46 0.31
C GLU A 314 31.95 -16.98 0.46
N GLN A 315 30.89 -17.48 1.10
CA GLN A 315 30.68 -18.92 1.29
C GLN A 315 30.24 -19.62 0.00
N ILE A 316 29.54 -18.91 -0.88
CA ILE A 316 28.99 -19.49 -2.12
C ILE A 316 29.81 -19.11 -3.37
N LYS A 317 30.64 -18.07 -3.29
CA LYS A 317 31.43 -17.57 -4.43
C LYS A 317 32.31 -18.64 -5.10
N PRO A 318 33.01 -19.53 -4.38
CA PRO A 318 33.79 -20.59 -5.01
C PRO A 318 32.90 -21.56 -5.80
N ILE A 319 31.71 -21.87 -5.26
CA ILE A 319 30.75 -22.80 -5.85
C ILE A 319 30.14 -22.19 -7.11
N LEU A 320 29.77 -20.91 -7.06
CA LEU A 320 29.30 -20.16 -8.22
C LEU A 320 30.34 -20.09 -9.33
N GLN A 321 31.62 -19.88 -9.00
CA GLN A 321 32.71 -19.90 -9.99
C GLN A 321 32.83 -21.25 -10.67
N VAL A 322 32.76 -22.36 -9.92
CA VAL A 322 32.77 -23.71 -10.49
C VAL A 322 31.56 -23.92 -11.40
N ILE A 323 30.35 -23.56 -10.94
CA ILE A 323 29.13 -23.71 -11.75
C ILE A 323 29.20 -22.87 -13.03
N LEU A 324 29.67 -21.61 -12.96
CA LEU A 324 29.83 -20.73 -14.13
C LEU A 324 30.88 -21.26 -15.11
N GLN A 325 32.04 -21.73 -14.61
CA GLN A 325 33.07 -22.37 -15.45
C GLN A 325 32.53 -23.61 -16.16
N LEU A 326 31.68 -24.39 -15.48
CA LEU A 326 31.03 -25.57 -16.04
C LEU A 326 29.89 -25.21 -17.00
N TYR A 327 29.22 -24.07 -16.82
CA TYR A 327 28.10 -23.62 -17.66
C TYR A 327 28.57 -22.93 -18.95
N ASP A 328 29.66 -22.15 -18.91
CA ASP A 328 30.29 -21.56 -20.11
C ASP A 328 30.92 -22.63 -21.03
N GLY A 329 31.14 -23.84 -20.51
CA GLY A 329 31.53 -25.02 -21.28
C GLY A 329 30.33 -25.91 -21.61
N GLN A 330 29.85 -25.89 -22.85
CA GLN A 330 28.74 -26.75 -23.30
C GLN A 330 28.93 -28.25 -22.95
N SER A 331 28.31 -28.73 -21.88
CA SER A 331 28.05 -30.17 -21.69
C SER A 331 26.95 -30.43 -20.64
N GLN A 332 26.05 -31.37 -20.95
CA GLN A 332 24.88 -31.73 -20.15
C GLN A 332 25.15 -32.77 -19.04
N ASP A 333 26.41 -33.20 -18.83
CA ASP A 333 26.78 -34.12 -17.75
C ASP A 333 28.07 -33.63 -17.06
N ILE A 334 27.95 -33.24 -15.80
CA ILE A 334 29.08 -32.77 -14.99
C ILE A 334 29.87 -33.98 -14.50
N LYS A 335 31.08 -34.17 -15.04
CA LYS A 335 32.09 -35.11 -14.53
C LYS A 335 33.36 -34.33 -14.22
N VAL A 336 33.57 -34.04 -12.93
CA VAL A 336 34.80 -33.38 -12.47
C VAL A 336 35.93 -34.39 -12.46
N GLY A 337 37.00 -34.11 -13.20
CA GLY A 337 38.18 -34.97 -13.22
C GLY A 337 38.99 -34.85 -11.93
N ALA A 338 39.66 -35.92 -11.49
CA ALA A 338 40.50 -35.93 -10.29
C ALA A 338 41.59 -34.82 -10.27
N TYR A 339 41.93 -34.28 -11.44
CA TYR A 339 42.87 -33.18 -11.60
C TYR A 339 42.27 -31.80 -11.35
N GLU A 340 40.95 -31.60 -11.32
CA GLU A 340 40.28 -30.30 -11.05
C GLU A 340 39.90 -30.16 -9.56
N ALA A 341 40.12 -31.20 -8.75
CA ALA A 341 39.90 -31.19 -7.31
C ALA A 341 40.85 -30.24 -6.54
N HIS A 342 42.02 -29.92 -7.10
CA HIS A 342 42.97 -29.01 -6.45
C HIS A 342 42.47 -27.56 -6.37
N THR A 343 41.62 -27.13 -7.31
CA THR A 343 40.94 -25.82 -7.27
C THR A 343 39.92 -25.74 -6.13
N LEU A 344 39.40 -26.88 -5.68
CA LEU A 344 38.49 -27.02 -4.54
C LEU A 344 39.25 -27.15 -3.21
N GLY A 345 40.54 -27.52 -3.22
CA GLY A 345 41.35 -27.69 -2.01
C GLY A 345 41.62 -26.41 -1.21
N ASN A 346 41.36 -25.23 -1.76
CA ASN A 346 41.40 -23.96 -1.03
C ASN A 346 40.09 -23.60 -0.31
N ILE A 347 39.03 -24.38 -0.51
CA ILE A 347 37.71 -24.15 0.08
C ILE A 347 37.69 -24.55 1.58
N ASP A 348 38.51 -25.52 1.98
CA ASP A 348 38.57 -26.09 3.33
C ASP A 348 39.03 -25.10 4.42
N LYS A 349 39.72 -24.01 4.06
CA LYS A 349 40.26 -23.08 5.07
C LYS A 349 39.19 -22.18 5.73
N ASN A 350 38.02 -22.04 5.11
CA ASN A 350 36.94 -21.17 5.59
C ASN A 350 35.60 -21.90 5.83
N MET A 351 35.55 -23.23 5.66
CA MET A 351 34.32 -24.02 5.89
C MET A 351 34.56 -25.18 6.85
N PHE A 352 33.57 -25.44 7.71
CA PHE A 352 33.64 -26.49 8.72
C PHE A 352 33.44 -27.87 8.08
N GLY A 353 34.53 -28.59 7.80
CA GLY A 353 34.47 -29.98 7.35
C GLY A 353 34.21 -30.97 8.50
N VAL A 354 33.12 -31.74 8.44
CA VAL A 354 32.92 -32.91 9.29
C VAL A 354 33.44 -34.15 8.56
N ALA A 355 34.70 -34.51 8.80
CA ALA A 355 35.26 -35.76 8.30
C ALA A 355 34.82 -36.92 9.22
N GLN A 356 33.87 -37.76 8.77
CA GLN A 356 33.65 -39.06 9.41
C GLN A 356 34.80 -40.02 9.04
N LYS A 357 35.77 -40.15 9.94
CA LYS A 357 36.72 -41.27 9.91
C LYS A 357 36.01 -42.53 10.39
N ARG A 358 35.79 -43.49 9.50
CA ARG A 358 35.59 -44.91 9.88
C ARG A 358 36.89 -45.65 9.60
N PHE A 359 37.43 -46.28 10.64
CA PHE A 359 38.56 -47.21 10.59
C PHE A 359 38.13 -48.57 10.06
#